data_AF-A0A2M7B5U3-F1
#
_entry.id   AF-A0A2M7B5U3-F1
#
_cell.length_a   1.000
_cell.length_b   1.000
_cell.length_c   1.000
_cell.angle_alpha   90.00
_cell.angle_beta   90.00
_cell.angle_gamma   90.00
#
_symmetry.space_group_name_H-M   'P 1'
#
loop_
_entity.id
_entity.type
_entity.pdbx_description
1 polymer ?
#
loop_
_entity_poly.entity_id
_entity_poly.type
_entity_poly.pdbx_seq_one_letter_code
_entity_poly.pdbx_strand_id
1 'polypeptide(L)'
;EIKNIIEKPDPKKAPSNLIIVGKYILTPELFRELKKIRPSKTKELRIADGLKNLLKKQPIYGYKFEGKRYDCGSKIGYLKATVDFAFKHPEVKKEFRRYLKKLKI
;
A
#
# COMPACT_ATOMS: atom_id res chain seq x y z
N GLU A 1 1.10 13.56 -12.66
CA GLU A 1 1.39 14.36 -11.44
C GLU A 1 0.25 14.17 -10.44
N ILE A 2 0.53 14.12 -9.14
CA ILE A 2 -0.48 14.01 -8.08
C ILE A 2 -0.92 15.42 -7.67
N LYS A 3 -2.24 15.67 -7.58
CA LYS A 3 -2.78 16.98 -7.18
C LYS A 3 -3.23 17.05 -5.72
N ASN A 4 -3.58 15.91 -5.12
CA ASN A 4 -3.98 15.85 -3.72
C ASN A 4 -3.73 14.45 -3.15
N ILE A 5 -3.47 14.38 -1.84
CA ILE A 5 -3.32 13.14 -1.08
C ILE A 5 -4.23 13.23 0.14
N ILE A 6 -5.06 12.21 0.35
CA ILE A 6 -5.97 12.11 1.48
C ILE A 6 -5.73 10.76 2.15
N GLU A 7 -5.34 10.78 3.43
CA GLU A 7 -5.21 9.58 4.25
C GLU A 7 -6.61 9.07 4.62
N LYS A 8 -6.93 7.83 4.23
CA LYS A 8 -8.17 7.12 4.60
C LYS A 8 -9.45 7.95 4.42
N PRO A 9 -9.77 8.40 3.19
CA PRO A 9 -11.01 9.12 2.93
C PRO A 9 -12.23 8.21 3.18
N ASP A 10 -13.38 8.83 3.44
CA ASP A 10 -14.66 8.16 3.27
C ASP A 10 -14.77 7.63 1.83
N PRO A 11 -15.19 6.37 1.60
CA PRO A 11 -15.34 5.82 0.25
C PRO A 11 -16.15 6.71 -0.70
N LYS A 12 -17.19 7.40 -0.21
CA LYS A 12 -18.02 8.31 -1.01
C LYS A 12 -17.33 9.64 -1.34
N LYS A 13 -16.25 9.98 -0.65
CA LYS A 13 -15.47 11.21 -0.82
C LYS A 13 -14.10 10.95 -1.45
N ALA A 14 -13.81 9.71 -1.86
CA ALA A 14 -12.54 9.35 -2.48
C ALA A 14 -12.43 10.06 -3.85
N PRO A 15 -11.38 10.86 -4.09
CA PRO A 15 -11.23 11.60 -5.35
C PRO A 15 -10.79 10.71 -6.52
N SER A 16 -10.37 9.47 -6.26
CA SER A 16 -9.99 8.47 -7.26
C SER A 16 -9.99 7.06 -6.66
N ASN A 17 -9.74 6.06 -7.50
CA ASN A 17 -9.50 4.67 -7.10
C ASN A 17 -8.00 4.32 -6.94
N LEU A 18 -7.10 5.32 -6.95
CA LEU A 18 -5.67 5.10 -6.77
C LEU A 18 -5.30 5.07 -5.29
N ILE A 19 -4.52 4.07 -4.88
CA ILE A 19 -4.03 3.91 -3.51
C ILE A 19 -2.51 4.00 -3.45
N ILE A 20 -2.00 4.49 -2.31
CA ILE A 20 -0.58 4.45 -2.00
C ILE A 20 -0.26 3.09 -1.37
N VAL A 21 0.67 2.35 -1.99
CA VAL A 21 0.97 0.94 -1.62
C VAL A 21 2.18 0.79 -0.66
N GLY A 22 2.68 1.90 -0.12
CA GLY A 22 3.83 1.87 0.80
C GLY A 22 5.18 1.68 0.12
N LYS A 23 5.34 2.21 -1.09
CA LYS A 23 6.61 2.31 -1.82
C LYS A 23 6.81 3.74 -2.25
N TYR A 24 7.98 4.30 -1.93
CA TYR A 24 8.27 5.70 -2.14
C TYR A 24 9.73 5.88 -2.52
N ILE A 25 9.97 6.86 -3.39
CA ILE A 25 11.28 7.48 -3.58
C ILE A 25 11.10 8.91 -3.07
N LEU A 26 11.80 9.25 -1.99
CA LEU A 26 11.54 10.46 -1.22
C LEU A 26 12.75 11.38 -1.26
N THR A 27 12.50 12.65 -1.51
CA THR A 27 13.53 13.67 -1.40
C THR A 27 13.66 14.13 0.06
N PRO A 28 14.83 14.63 0.50
CA PRO A 28 15.05 15.03 1.90
C PRO A 28 14.10 16.12 2.42
N GLU A 29 13.52 16.93 1.52
CA GLU A 29 12.55 17.98 1.84
C GLU A 29 11.33 17.43 2.58
N LEU A 30 10.96 16.16 2.36
CA LEU A 30 9.88 15.51 3.11
C LEU A 30 10.13 15.59 4.62
N PHE A 31 11.35 15.33 5.08
CA PHE A 31 11.67 15.38 6.51
C PHE A 31 11.52 16.78 7.09
N ARG A 32 11.80 17.83 6.30
CA ARG A 32 11.56 19.22 6.70
C ARG A 32 10.07 19.50 6.87
N GLU A 33 9.22 18.92 6.03
CA GLU A 33 7.76 19.04 6.16
C GLU A 33 7.22 18.20 7.31
N LEU A 34 7.73 16.99 7.53
CA LEU A 34 7.33 16.14 8.66
C LEU A 34 7.59 16.80 10.02
N LYS A 35 8.71 17.51 10.19
CA LYS A 35 9.04 18.24 11.43
C LYS A 35 8.03 19.35 11.78
N LYS A 36 7.26 19.84 10.80
CA LYS A 36 6.26 20.91 10.99
C LYS A 36 4.87 20.37 11.36
N ILE A 37 4.67 19.07 11.27
CA ILE A 37 3.37 18.44 11.47
C ILE A 37 3.16 18.19 12.95
N ARG A 38 1.98 18.57 13.44
CA ARG A 38 1.55 18.18 14.79
C ARG A 38 1.15 16.70 14.78
N PRO A 39 1.55 15.92 15.79
CA PRO A 39 1.12 14.53 15.89
C PRO A 39 -0.40 14.41 15.80
N SER A 40 -0.87 13.37 15.11
CA SER A 40 -2.29 13.07 15.02
C SER A 40 -2.86 12.66 16.39
N LYS A 41 -4.19 12.46 16.48
CA LYS A 41 -4.85 11.97 17.71
C LYS A 41 -4.21 10.68 18.27
N THR A 42 -3.57 9.88 17.41
CA THR A 42 -2.88 8.65 17.79
C THR A 42 -1.42 8.87 18.21
N LYS A 43 -0.97 10.13 18.37
CA LYS A 43 0.42 10.54 18.62
C LYS A 43 1.42 10.12 17.54
N GLU A 44 0.93 9.64 16.39
CA GLU A 44 1.77 9.28 15.25
C GLU A 44 1.86 10.44 14.26
N LEU A 45 3.04 10.58 13.64
CA LEU A 45 3.24 11.38 12.45
C LEU A 45 2.85 10.54 11.22
N ARG A 46 2.03 11.11 10.33
CA ARG A 46 1.61 10.45 9.09
C ARG A 46 2.41 10.99 7.92
N ILE A 47 2.98 10.10 7.12
CA ILE A 47 3.71 10.49 5.91
C ILE A 47 2.82 11.22 4.90
N ALA A 48 1.53 10.86 4.84
CA ALA A 48 0.55 11.50 3.97
C ALA A 48 0.43 13.01 4.21
N ASP A 49 0.49 13.44 5.47
CA ASP A 49 0.43 14.86 5.83
C ASP A 49 1.69 15.60 5.37
N GLY A 50 2.85 14.96 5.45
CA GLY A 50 4.12 15.50 4.96
C GLY A 50 4.14 15.64 3.45
N LEU A 51 3.68 14.61 2.75
CA LEU A 51 3.55 14.63 1.29
C LEU A 51 2.54 15.68 0.82
N LYS A 52 1.44 15.87 1.54
CA LYS A 52 0.44 16.91 1.24
C LYS A 52 1.01 18.33 1.39
N ASN A 53 1.87 18.56 2.37
CA ASN A 53 2.57 19.83 2.51
C ASN A 53 3.65 20.02 1.42
N LEU A 54 4.39 18.95 1.11
CA LEU A 54 5.43 18.99 0.08
C LEU A 54 4.85 19.21 -1.33
N LEU A 55 3.67 18.66 -1.63
CA LEU A 55 2.91 18.87 -2.87
C LEU A 55 2.65 20.36 -3.19
N LYS A 56 2.60 21.23 -2.17
CA LYS A 56 2.40 22.67 -2.36
C LYS A 56 3.66 23.40 -2.83
N LYS A 57 4.83 22.74 -2.76
CA LYS A 57 6.15 23.33 -3.00
C LYS A 57 6.85 22.74 -4.21
N GLN A 58 6.59 21.47 -4.50
CA GLN A 58 7.18 20.77 -5.63
C GLN A 58 6.24 19.68 -6.14
N PRO A 59 6.34 19.31 -7.43
CA PRO A 59 5.52 18.24 -7.98
C PRO A 59 5.88 16.89 -7.35
N ILE A 60 4.85 16.07 -7.09
CA ILE A 60 5.00 14.66 -6.72
C ILE A 60 4.31 13.82 -7.79
N TYR A 61 4.92 12.69 -8.15
CA TYR A 61 4.41 11.79 -9.18
C TYR A 61 4.01 10.46 -8.57
N GLY A 62 2.90 9.91 -9.06
CA GLY A 62 2.48 8.55 -8.76
C GLY A 62 2.96 7.62 -9.87
N TYR A 63 3.55 6.49 -9.48
CA TYR A 63 3.90 5.42 -10.41
C TYR A 63 2.89 4.27 -10.26
N LYS A 64 2.12 4.01 -11.33
CA LYS A 64 1.22 2.86 -11.40
C LYS A 64 2.05 1.65 -11.84
N PHE A 65 2.54 0.89 -10.88
CA PHE A 65 3.30 -0.32 -11.18
C PHE A 65 2.40 -1.40 -11.77
N GLU A 66 2.99 -2.26 -12.59
CA GLU A 66 2.36 -3.47 -13.10
C GLU A 66 2.70 -4.65 -12.20
N GLY A 67 1.67 -5.36 -11.73
CA GLY A 67 1.84 -6.52 -10.88
C GLY A 67 0.65 -6.76 -9.97
N LYS A 68 0.78 -7.75 -9.09
CA LYS A 68 -0.25 -8.11 -8.11
C LYS A 68 0.23 -7.76 -6.70
N ARG A 69 -0.51 -6.87 -6.04
CA ARG A 69 -0.31 -6.54 -4.62
C ARG A 69 -1.08 -7.52 -3.74
N TYR A 70 -0.44 -8.00 -2.68
CA TYR A 70 -1.11 -8.67 -1.58
C TYR A 70 -1.01 -7.82 -0.32
N ASP A 71 -2.12 -7.71 0.40
CA ASP A 71 -2.15 -7.03 1.68
C ASP A 71 -1.93 -8.02 2.82
N CYS A 72 -0.67 -8.30 3.13
CA CYS A 72 -0.31 -9.24 4.20
C CYS A 72 -0.54 -8.66 5.61
N GLY A 73 -0.96 -7.40 5.75
CA GLY A 73 -1.46 -6.87 7.02
C GLY A 73 -2.87 -7.39 7.35
N SER A 74 -3.61 -7.89 6.36
CA SER A 74 -4.91 -8.53 6.55
C SER A 74 -4.78 -10.06 6.55
N LYS A 75 -5.52 -10.74 7.43
CA LYS A 75 -5.52 -12.22 7.50
C LYS A 75 -5.88 -12.86 6.16
N ILE A 76 -6.92 -12.34 5.49
CA ILE A 76 -7.35 -12.88 4.19
C ILE A 76 -6.34 -12.58 3.08
N GLY A 77 -5.71 -11.40 3.08
CA GLY A 77 -4.70 -11.04 2.10
C GLY A 77 -3.43 -11.87 2.26
N TYR A 78 -3.02 -12.15 3.50
CA TYR A 78 -1.94 -13.08 3.81
C TYR A 78 -2.22 -14.48 3.26
N LEU A 79 -3.40 -15.06 3.53
CA LEU A 79 -3.75 -16.39 3.02
C LEU A 79 -3.77 -16.44 1.48
N LYS A 80 -4.31 -15.42 0.83
CA LYS A 80 -4.28 -15.30 -0.64
C LYS A 80 -2.84 -15.26 -1.17
N ALA A 81 -1.97 -14.50 -0.53
CA ALA A 81 -0.55 -14.44 -0.89
C ALA A 81 0.10 -15.82 -0.78
N THR A 82 -0.10 -16.50 0.36
CA THR A 82 0.44 -17.83 0.60
C THR A 82 0.03 -18.83 -0.47
N VAL A 83 -1.26 -18.88 -0.82
CA VAL A 83 -1.77 -19.77 -1.87
C VAL A 83 -1.10 -19.47 -3.21
N ASP A 84 -1.10 -18.20 -3.64
CA ASP A 84 -0.58 -17.83 -4.95
C ASP A 84 0.94 -18.03 -5.06
N PHE A 85 1.69 -17.82 -3.98
CA PHE A 85 3.13 -18.09 -3.94
C PHE A 85 3.43 -19.59 -3.85
N ALA A 86 2.62 -20.40 -3.16
CA ALA A 86 2.76 -21.86 -3.16
C ALA A 86 2.63 -22.42 -4.59
N PHE A 87 1.77 -21.84 -5.43
CA PHE A 87 1.67 -22.22 -6.85
C PHE A 87 2.82 -21.76 -7.75
N LYS A 88 3.69 -20.87 -7.25
CA LYS A 88 4.94 -20.46 -7.91
C LYS A 88 6.16 -21.21 -7.38
N HIS A 89 6.06 -21.82 -6.19
CA HIS A 89 7.19 -22.46 -5.52
C HIS A 89 7.60 -23.77 -6.21
N PRO A 90 8.89 -23.97 -6.54
CA PRO A 90 9.34 -25.15 -7.28
C PRO A 90 9.10 -26.46 -6.52
N GLU A 91 9.33 -26.48 -5.21
CA GLU A 91 9.20 -27.70 -4.39
C GLU A 91 7.75 -28.06 -4.05
N VAL A 92 6.95 -27.12 -3.53
CA VAL A 92 5.64 -27.46 -2.93
C VAL A 92 4.46 -27.41 -3.91
N LYS A 93 4.59 -26.75 -5.07
CA LYS A 93 3.48 -26.51 -6.01
C LYS A 93 2.69 -27.77 -6.36
N LYS A 94 3.38 -28.89 -6.62
CA LYS A 94 2.75 -30.15 -7.06
C LYS A 94 1.93 -30.80 -5.94
N GLU A 95 2.46 -30.85 -4.71
CA GLU A 95 1.76 -31.43 -3.57
C GLU A 95 0.63 -30.54 -3.07
N PHE A 96 0.88 -29.23 -2.97
CA PHE A 96 -0.13 -28.28 -2.52
C PHE A 96 -1.37 -28.27 -3.45
N ARG A 97 -1.16 -28.34 -4.77
CA ARG A 97 -2.25 -28.50 -5.74
C ARG A 97 -3.07 -29.77 -5.52
N ARG A 98 -2.40 -30.89 -5.23
CA ARG A 98 -3.06 -32.18 -4.97
C ARG A 98 -3.87 -32.13 -3.68
N TYR A 99 -3.35 -31.49 -2.63
CA TYR A 99 -4.07 -31.27 -1.38
C TYR A 99 -5.35 -30.46 -1.60
N LEU A 100 -5.26 -29.30 -2.26
CA LEU A 100 -6.41 -28.41 -2.47
C LEU A 100 -7.55 -29.08 -3.26
N LYS A 101 -7.24 -29.93 -4.25
CA LYS A 101 -8.25 -30.71 -5.01
C LYS A 101 -9.01 -31.73 -4.17
N LYS A 102 -8.50 -32.12 -3.00
CA LYS A 102 -9.16 -33.05 -2.08
C LYS A 102 -10.13 -32.36 -1.12
N LEU A 103 -10.05 -31.03 -1.00
CA LEU A 103 -10.95 -30.28 -0.13
C LEU A 103 -12.36 -30.27 -0.74
N LYS A 104 -13.36 -30.63 0.07
CA LYS A 104 -14.78 -30.54 -0.30
C LYS A 104 -15.30 -29.17 0.14
N ILE A 105 -15.01 -28.15 -0.66
CA ILE A 105 -15.42 -26.75 -0.49
C ILE A 105 -16.01 -26.23 -1.79
#